data_AF-A0A1U9KRJ3-F1
#
_entry.id   AF-A0A1U9KRJ3-F1
#
_cell.length_a   1.000
_cell.length_b   1.000
_cell.length_c   1.000
_cell.angle_alpha   90.00
_cell.angle_beta   90.00
_cell.angle_gamma   90.00
#
_symmetry.space_group_name_H-M   'P 1'
#
loop_
_entity.id
_entity.type
_entity.pdbx_description
1 polymer ?
#
loop_
_entity_poly.entity_id
_entity_poly.type
_entity_poly.pdbx_seq_one_letter_code
_entity_poly.pdbx_strand_id
1 'polypeptide(L)'
;MSSTSSLLHSSRASQTPGRNAFFPDNKDLEIYHDFAVELGAPPNHQMCRYRGIRAQHLVFLGESGTYAWARMDAMARQRWPELPVAGKVAADETVLASLPERIIYQFLAGGRSPGVAVDLHQPIDDTSDDFRADIALRCRDAAHFIEVVGCCARDRVVRNAVEKRGLIRTEQRERFYEGHGIQPTMIFVDDFARPQELKAQCKALIERVLRDAEGRKKP
;
A
#
# COMPACT_ATOMS: atom_id res chain seq x y z
N MET A 1 -15.94 -70.57 -6.09
CA MET A 1 -17.04 -70.01 -5.28
C MET A 1 -16.43 -68.86 -4.48
N SER A 2 -16.42 -67.64 -5.03
CA SER A 2 -17.46 -66.59 -4.83
C SER A 2 -17.46 -66.15 -3.35
N SER A 3 -17.20 -64.91 -2.94
CA SER A 3 -17.50 -63.62 -3.57
C SER A 3 -16.65 -62.47 -3.01
N THR A 4 -16.58 -61.41 -3.82
CA THR A 4 -16.01 -60.07 -3.68
C THR A 4 -16.81 -59.09 -2.78
N SER A 5 -16.17 -57.95 -2.48
CA SER A 5 -16.73 -56.64 -2.06
C SER A 5 -17.12 -56.46 -0.57
N SER A 6 -16.88 -55.34 0.11
CA SER A 6 -16.90 -53.94 -0.35
C SER A 6 -16.15 -53.01 0.60
N LEU A 7 -15.47 -52.02 0.03
CA LEU A 7 -15.17 -50.71 0.65
C LEU A 7 -16.44 -50.06 1.22
N LEU A 8 -16.29 -49.21 2.25
CA LEU A 8 -16.88 -47.86 2.27
C LEU A 8 -16.37 -47.04 3.47
N HIS A 9 -15.60 -46.01 3.15
CA HIS A 9 -15.48 -44.77 3.91
C HIS A 9 -16.87 -44.16 4.17
N SER A 10 -17.09 -43.56 5.34
CA SER A 10 -17.94 -42.37 5.42
C SER A 10 -17.55 -41.49 6.60
N SER A 11 -16.47 -40.73 6.41
CA SER A 11 -16.26 -39.46 7.08
C SER A 11 -17.34 -38.48 6.61
N ARG A 12 -18.44 -38.37 7.34
CA ARG A 12 -19.40 -37.27 7.19
C ARG A 12 -18.77 -35.98 7.75
N ALA A 13 -17.90 -35.35 6.97
CA ALA A 13 -17.76 -33.91 7.04
C ALA A 13 -19.08 -33.32 6.51
N SER A 14 -19.84 -32.64 7.35
CA SER A 14 -21.01 -31.89 6.91
C SER A 14 -20.54 -30.78 5.97
N GLN A 15 -20.71 -31.01 4.66
CA GLN A 15 -20.55 -29.96 3.67
C GLN A 15 -21.71 -28.98 3.83
N THR A 16 -21.42 -27.78 4.33
CA THR A 16 -22.30 -26.63 4.20
C THR A 16 -22.53 -26.36 2.70
N PRO A 17 -23.76 -26.14 2.22
CA PRO A 17 -24.01 -25.93 0.80
C PRO A 17 -23.24 -24.73 0.24
N GLY A 18 -22.46 -24.96 -0.82
CA GLY A 18 -22.35 -24.06 -1.98
C GLY A 18 -21.61 -22.73 -1.87
N ARG A 19 -20.74 -22.48 -0.88
CA ARG A 19 -19.95 -21.24 -0.86
C ARG A 19 -18.83 -21.30 -1.91
N ASN A 20 -19.02 -20.63 -3.05
CA ASN A 20 -17.96 -20.46 -4.04
C ASN A 20 -16.87 -19.53 -3.47
N ALA A 21 -15.69 -20.10 -3.18
CA ALA A 21 -14.56 -19.35 -2.63
C ALA A 21 -14.05 -18.23 -3.56
N PHE A 22 -14.38 -18.24 -4.84
CA PHE A 22 -14.02 -17.17 -5.79
C PHE A 22 -15.04 -16.02 -5.82
N PHE A 23 -16.06 -16.03 -4.97
CA PHE A 23 -17.03 -14.96 -4.83
C PHE A 23 -16.84 -14.22 -3.50
N PRO A 24 -16.80 -12.88 -3.50
CA PRO A 24 -16.81 -12.10 -2.26
C PRO A 24 -18.14 -12.28 -1.54
N ASP A 25 -18.09 -12.32 -0.20
CA ASP A 25 -19.28 -12.28 0.66
C ASP A 25 -19.48 -10.90 1.32
N ASN A 26 -20.54 -10.76 2.12
CA ASN A 26 -20.82 -9.49 2.80
C ASN A 26 -19.70 -9.06 3.76
N LYS A 27 -18.99 -10.01 4.37
CA LYS A 27 -17.89 -9.73 5.30
C LYS A 27 -16.66 -9.24 4.55
N ASP A 28 -16.37 -9.80 3.38
CA ASP A 28 -15.31 -9.30 2.50
C ASP A 28 -15.57 -7.86 2.08
N LEU A 29 -16.82 -7.55 1.70
CA LEU A 29 -17.24 -6.21 1.33
C LEU A 29 -17.08 -5.20 2.47
N GLU A 30 -17.48 -5.57 3.69
CA GLU A 30 -17.33 -4.72 4.88
C GLU A 30 -15.85 -4.47 5.20
N ILE A 31 -15.02 -5.50 5.16
CA ILE A 31 -13.57 -5.35 5.39
C ILE A 31 -12.93 -4.48 4.31
N TYR A 32 -13.32 -4.65 3.05
CA TYR A 32 -12.84 -3.82 1.95
C TYR A 32 -13.26 -2.36 2.12
N HIS A 33 -14.53 -2.12 2.47
CA HIS A 33 -15.06 -0.78 2.73
C HIS A 33 -14.30 -0.08 3.85
N ASP A 34 -14.21 -0.72 5.02
CA ASP A 34 -13.55 -0.12 6.20
C ASP A 34 -12.10 0.22 5.87
N PHE A 35 -11.41 -0.68 5.18
CA PHE A 35 -10.03 -0.46 4.78
C PHE A 35 -9.91 0.67 3.75
N ALA A 36 -10.82 0.75 2.78
CA ALA A 36 -10.83 1.80 1.77
C ALA A 36 -11.06 3.18 2.40
N VAL A 37 -11.99 3.29 3.35
CA VAL A 37 -12.27 4.52 4.10
C VAL A 37 -11.06 4.92 4.95
N GLU A 38 -10.45 3.98 5.67
CA GLU A 38 -9.26 4.25 6.48
C GLU A 38 -8.09 4.76 5.63
N LEU A 39 -7.87 4.18 4.44
CA LEU A 39 -6.82 4.57 3.51
C LEU A 39 -7.14 5.84 2.70
N GLY A 40 -8.41 6.21 2.57
CA GLY A 40 -8.85 7.23 1.59
C GLY A 40 -8.63 6.76 0.13
N ALA A 41 -8.52 5.46 -0.09
CA ALA A 41 -8.36 4.83 -1.39
C ALA A 41 -8.74 3.34 -1.28
N PRO A 42 -9.33 2.72 -2.31
CA PRO A 42 -9.56 1.30 -2.28
C PRO A 42 -8.23 0.54 -2.23
N PRO A 43 -8.05 -0.43 -1.31
CA PRO A 43 -6.80 -1.17 -1.17
C PRO A 43 -6.54 -2.06 -2.40
N ASN A 44 -5.31 -2.55 -2.53
CA ASN A 44 -5.03 -3.71 -3.37
C ASN A 44 -4.84 -4.96 -2.51
N HIS A 45 -4.89 -6.14 -3.13
CA HIS A 45 -4.77 -7.40 -2.41
C HIS A 45 -3.40 -7.56 -1.72
N GLN A 46 -2.33 -6.91 -2.20
CA GLN A 46 -1.04 -6.94 -1.53
C GLN A 46 -1.09 -6.28 -0.15
N MET A 47 -1.79 -5.15 0.00
CA MET A 47 -2.01 -4.50 1.31
C MET A 47 -2.86 -5.38 2.24
N CYS A 48 -3.87 -6.07 1.69
CA CYS A 48 -4.74 -6.96 2.46
C CYS A 48 -3.99 -8.12 3.14
N ARG A 49 -2.82 -8.53 2.61
CA ARG A 49 -1.98 -9.59 3.21
C ARG A 49 -1.61 -9.33 4.67
N TYR A 50 -1.53 -8.06 5.05
CA TYR A 50 -1.05 -7.65 6.36
C TYR A 50 -2.19 -7.25 7.32
N ARG A 51 -3.46 -7.42 6.92
CA ARG A 51 -4.66 -7.20 7.75
C ARG A 51 -5.06 -8.43 8.57
N GLY A 52 -4.19 -9.44 8.64
CA GLY A 52 -4.40 -10.68 9.37
C GLY A 52 -5.49 -11.58 8.77
N ILE A 53 -5.90 -12.59 9.55
CA ILE A 53 -6.80 -13.66 9.09
C ILE A 53 -8.16 -13.14 8.57
N ARG A 54 -8.59 -11.96 9.04
CA ARG A 54 -9.84 -11.34 8.62
C ARG A 54 -9.86 -11.03 7.12
N ALA A 55 -8.73 -10.64 6.54
CA ALA A 55 -8.62 -10.27 5.13
C ALA A 55 -8.10 -11.42 4.23
N GLN A 56 -7.94 -12.64 4.76
CA GLN A 56 -7.35 -13.75 4.02
C GLN A 56 -8.13 -14.10 2.75
N HIS A 57 -9.47 -13.97 2.78
CA HIS A 57 -10.30 -14.23 1.61
C HIS A 57 -10.11 -13.13 0.54
N LEU A 58 -9.98 -11.85 0.93
CA LEU A 58 -9.61 -10.77 0.00
C LEU A 58 -8.25 -11.04 -0.68
N VAL A 59 -7.25 -11.52 0.07
CA VAL A 59 -5.95 -11.91 -0.51
C VAL A 59 -6.14 -13.02 -1.56
N PHE A 60 -6.90 -14.06 -1.22
CA PHE A 60 -7.21 -15.15 -2.15
C PHE A 60 -7.91 -14.65 -3.42
N LEU A 61 -8.92 -13.79 -3.29
CA LEU A 61 -9.66 -13.21 -4.43
C LEU A 61 -8.77 -12.36 -5.34
N GLY A 62 -7.75 -11.71 -4.79
CA GLY A 62 -6.78 -10.93 -5.56
C GLY A 62 -5.69 -11.77 -6.22
N GLU A 63 -5.25 -12.83 -5.56
CA GLU A 63 -4.19 -13.72 -6.05
C GLU A 63 -4.70 -14.81 -7.00
N SER A 64 -6.03 -15.05 -7.06
CA SER A 64 -6.63 -16.11 -7.89
C SER A 64 -6.47 -15.90 -9.40
N GLY A 65 -6.05 -14.71 -9.86
CA GLY A 65 -5.91 -14.40 -11.29
C GLY A 65 -7.23 -14.38 -12.06
N THR A 66 -8.36 -14.39 -11.36
CA THR A 66 -9.72 -14.33 -11.93
C THR A 66 -10.26 -12.90 -11.84
N TYR A 67 -11.45 -12.67 -12.42
CA TYR A 67 -12.18 -11.40 -12.27
C TYR A 67 -12.76 -11.18 -10.85
N ALA A 68 -12.36 -11.97 -9.85
CA ALA A 68 -12.89 -11.93 -8.50
C ALA A 68 -12.64 -10.58 -7.80
N TRP A 69 -11.43 -10.02 -7.92
CA TRP A 69 -11.11 -8.71 -7.36
C TRP A 69 -11.94 -7.57 -7.98
N ALA A 70 -12.03 -7.56 -9.32
CA ALA A 70 -12.83 -6.57 -10.04
C ALA A 70 -14.32 -6.66 -9.68
N ARG A 71 -14.83 -7.87 -9.48
CA ARG A 71 -16.19 -8.10 -9.00
C ARG A 71 -16.40 -7.57 -7.58
N MET A 72 -15.45 -7.81 -6.69
CA MET A 72 -15.50 -7.29 -5.32
C MET A 72 -15.53 -5.76 -5.33
N ASP A 73 -14.68 -5.08 -6.10
CA ASP A 73 -14.71 -3.62 -6.23
C ASP A 73 -16.05 -3.13 -6.80
N ALA A 74 -16.58 -3.78 -7.84
CA ALA A 74 -17.87 -3.42 -8.42
C ALA A 74 -19.05 -3.58 -7.43
N MET A 75 -19.07 -4.68 -6.69
CA MET A 75 -20.08 -4.94 -5.65
C MET A 75 -19.97 -3.93 -4.50
N ALA A 76 -18.75 -3.59 -4.08
CA ALA A 76 -18.51 -2.59 -3.05
C ALA A 76 -19.00 -1.21 -3.50
N ARG A 77 -18.69 -0.78 -4.74
CA ARG A 77 -19.15 0.50 -5.30
C ARG A 77 -20.65 0.58 -5.51
N GLN A 78 -21.30 -0.54 -5.85
CA GLN A 78 -22.75 -0.59 -5.93
C GLN A 78 -23.40 -0.39 -4.55
N ARG A 79 -22.79 -0.95 -3.50
CA ARG A 79 -23.28 -0.85 -2.12
C ARG A 79 -22.97 0.49 -1.45
N TRP A 80 -21.79 1.05 -1.73
CA TRP A 80 -21.28 2.30 -1.19
C TRP A 80 -20.75 3.19 -2.33
N PRO A 81 -21.64 3.95 -3.02
CA PRO A 81 -21.27 4.81 -4.14
C PRO A 81 -20.25 5.90 -3.78
N GLU A 82 -20.17 6.27 -2.50
CA GLU A 82 -19.27 7.25 -1.92
C GLU A 82 -17.85 6.73 -1.65
N LEU A 83 -17.57 5.44 -1.93
CA LEU A 83 -16.24 4.88 -1.75
C LEU A 83 -15.18 5.70 -2.49
N PRO A 84 -13.98 5.87 -1.90
CA PRO A 84 -12.89 6.57 -2.56
C PRO A 84 -12.63 6.06 -3.99
N VAL A 85 -12.26 6.98 -4.87
CA VAL A 85 -11.96 6.65 -6.27
C VAL A 85 -10.76 5.70 -6.33
N ALA A 86 -10.80 4.69 -7.20
CA ALA A 86 -9.70 3.75 -7.41
C ALA A 86 -8.53 4.37 -8.19
N GLY A 87 -7.41 3.66 -8.23
CA GLY A 87 -6.29 3.97 -9.11
C GLY A 87 -5.27 4.93 -8.50
N LYS A 88 -4.54 5.63 -9.37
CA LYS A 88 -3.35 6.41 -9.01
C LYS A 88 -3.58 7.92 -8.97
N VAL A 89 -4.80 8.37 -9.23
CA VAL A 89 -5.17 9.79 -9.26
C VAL A 89 -5.68 10.19 -7.88
N ALA A 90 -5.07 11.20 -7.27
CA ALA A 90 -5.49 11.75 -5.98
C ALA A 90 -6.73 12.66 -6.13
N ALA A 91 -7.31 13.07 -5.00
CA ALA A 91 -8.49 13.94 -4.99
C ALA A 91 -8.27 15.32 -5.63
N ASP A 92 -7.04 15.81 -5.68
CA ASP A 92 -6.63 17.06 -6.32
C ASP A 92 -6.17 16.86 -7.78
N GLU A 93 -6.55 15.73 -8.39
CA GLU A 93 -6.21 15.34 -9.77
C GLU A 93 -4.72 15.01 -10.00
N THR A 94 -3.88 15.04 -8.96
CA THR A 94 -2.47 14.64 -9.07
C THR A 94 -2.36 13.16 -9.45
N VAL A 95 -1.56 12.86 -10.48
CA VAL A 95 -1.33 11.49 -10.95
C VAL A 95 -0.02 10.94 -10.38
N LEU A 96 -0.09 9.87 -9.60
CA LEU A 96 1.07 9.24 -8.95
C LEU A 96 1.56 8.01 -9.71
N ALA A 97 2.78 7.55 -9.43
CA ALA A 97 3.32 6.36 -10.10
C ALA A 97 2.66 5.07 -9.60
N SER A 98 2.08 5.06 -8.39
CA SER A 98 1.38 3.91 -7.82
C SER A 98 0.23 4.25 -6.85
N LEU A 99 -0.62 3.26 -6.55
CA LEU A 99 -1.66 3.39 -5.51
C LEU A 99 -1.08 3.60 -4.10
N PRO A 100 -0.06 2.81 -3.64
CA PRO A 100 0.63 3.11 -2.39
C PRO A 100 1.09 4.55 -2.29
N GLU A 101 1.73 5.06 -3.34
CA GLU A 101 2.24 6.43 -3.39
C GLU A 101 1.12 7.48 -3.34
N ARG A 102 0.01 7.26 -4.07
CA ARG A 102 -1.20 8.09 -3.96
C ARG A 102 -1.70 8.18 -2.53
N ILE A 103 -1.76 7.06 -1.81
CA ILE A 103 -2.24 7.07 -0.41
C ILE A 103 -1.33 7.92 0.47
N ILE A 104 0.00 7.74 0.35
CA ILE A 104 0.96 8.55 1.12
C ILE A 104 0.87 10.03 0.75
N TYR A 105 0.79 10.35 -0.54
CA TYR A 105 0.59 11.71 -1.01
C TYR A 105 -0.66 12.34 -0.37
N GLN A 106 -1.80 11.65 -0.38
CA GLN A 106 -3.03 12.19 0.23
C GLN A 106 -2.91 12.37 1.75
N PHE A 107 -2.21 11.48 2.46
CA PHE A 107 -1.97 11.65 3.90
C PHE A 107 -1.09 12.87 4.18
N LEU A 108 -0.06 13.11 3.36
CA LEU A 108 0.81 14.27 3.47
C LEU A 108 0.08 15.57 3.09
N ALA A 109 -0.69 15.54 1.99
CA ALA A 109 -1.47 16.69 1.53
C ALA A 109 -2.57 17.08 2.53
N GLY A 110 -3.24 16.11 3.14
CA GLY A 110 -4.23 16.34 4.20
C GLY A 110 -3.64 16.88 5.50
N GLY A 111 -2.34 16.66 5.74
CA GLY A 111 -1.59 17.18 6.89
C GLY A 111 -0.73 18.41 6.60
N ARG A 112 -0.89 19.03 5.42
CA ARG A 112 0.01 20.07 4.94
C ARG A 112 0.05 21.27 5.89
N SER A 113 1.26 21.71 6.21
CA SER A 113 1.52 22.95 6.95
C SER A 113 1.96 24.06 6.00
N PRO A 114 1.62 25.35 6.27
CA PRO A 114 2.18 26.47 5.53
C PRO A 114 3.70 26.41 5.45
N GLY A 115 4.25 26.64 4.26
CA GLY A 115 5.70 26.61 4.01
C GLY A 115 6.31 25.23 3.81
N VAL A 116 5.52 24.14 3.90
CA VAL A 116 5.97 22.79 3.50
C VAL A 116 5.43 22.46 2.11
N ALA A 117 6.34 22.18 1.18
CA ALA A 117 6.06 21.60 -0.11
C ALA A 117 6.10 20.07 -0.04
N VAL A 118 5.19 19.43 -0.78
CA VAL A 118 5.16 17.99 -1.01
C VAL A 118 5.45 17.81 -2.49
N ASP A 119 6.69 17.53 -2.82
CA ASP A 119 7.13 17.41 -4.21
C ASP A 119 7.24 15.94 -4.61
N LEU A 120 6.87 15.66 -5.85
CA LEU A 120 6.89 14.32 -6.41
C LEU A 120 8.07 14.16 -7.36
N HIS A 121 8.69 12.98 -7.34
CA HIS A 121 9.71 12.56 -8.31
C HIS A 121 10.82 13.58 -8.52
N GLN A 122 11.22 14.26 -7.44
CA GLN A 122 12.34 15.20 -7.47
C GLN A 122 13.67 14.42 -7.48
N PRO A 123 14.68 14.91 -8.20
CA PRO A 123 16.04 14.41 -8.06
C PRO A 123 16.48 14.41 -6.59
N ILE A 124 17.19 13.35 -6.19
CA ILE A 124 17.72 13.23 -4.82
C ILE A 124 18.95 14.14 -4.64
N ASP A 125 19.71 14.35 -5.71
CA ASP A 125 20.82 15.28 -5.79
C ASP A 125 20.78 16.09 -7.12
N ASP A 126 21.67 17.06 -7.26
CA ASP A 126 21.77 17.89 -8.47
C ASP A 126 22.60 17.21 -9.58
N THR A 127 23.10 15.99 -9.36
CA THR A 127 24.08 15.33 -10.23
C THR A 127 23.57 14.09 -10.94
N SER A 128 22.42 13.54 -10.54
CA SER A 128 21.88 12.31 -11.10
C SER A 128 20.39 12.41 -11.42
N ASP A 129 20.08 12.64 -12.70
CA ASP A 129 18.71 12.63 -13.22
C ASP A 129 17.99 11.27 -13.05
N ASP A 130 18.76 10.19 -12.89
CA ASP A 130 18.27 8.81 -12.82
C ASP A 130 17.67 8.43 -11.46
N PHE A 131 18.01 9.16 -10.39
CA PHE A 131 17.64 8.82 -9.02
C PHE A 131 16.71 9.88 -8.42
N ARG A 132 15.41 9.58 -8.50
CA ARG A 132 14.33 10.44 -8.01
C ARG A 132 13.64 9.83 -6.81
N ALA A 133 13.41 10.65 -5.79
CA ALA A 133 12.63 10.28 -4.63
C ALA A 133 11.17 10.10 -5.03
N ASP A 134 10.47 9.12 -4.47
CA ASP A 134 9.02 9.01 -4.71
C ASP A 134 8.31 10.29 -4.24
N ILE A 135 8.63 10.75 -3.02
CA ILE A 135 8.13 12.02 -2.45
C ILE A 135 9.25 12.74 -1.68
N ALA A 136 9.33 14.06 -1.82
CA ALA A 136 10.17 14.94 -1.03
C ALA A 136 9.33 15.95 -0.24
N LEU A 137 9.56 16.06 1.06
CA LEU A 137 9.05 17.16 1.87
C LEU A 137 10.10 18.26 1.93
N ARG A 138 9.76 19.49 1.52
CA ARG A 138 10.69 20.62 1.55
C ARG A 138 10.15 21.79 2.35
N CYS A 139 11.00 22.38 3.18
CA CYS A 139 10.72 23.62 3.87
C CYS A 139 12.01 24.43 3.96
N ARG A 140 12.08 25.58 3.27
CA ARG A 140 13.32 26.37 3.12
C ARG A 140 14.46 25.45 2.67
N ASP A 141 15.59 25.47 3.37
CA ASP A 141 16.78 24.67 3.07
C ASP A 141 16.75 23.26 3.69
N ALA A 142 15.63 22.85 4.29
CA ALA A 142 15.45 21.49 4.80
C ALA A 142 14.64 20.64 3.82
N ALA A 143 15.09 19.41 3.62
CA ALA A 143 14.41 18.41 2.81
C ALA A 143 14.41 17.07 3.54
N HIS A 144 13.31 16.33 3.41
CA HIS A 144 13.20 14.94 3.86
C HIS A 144 12.59 14.08 2.76
N PHE A 145 13.26 12.98 2.41
CA PHE A 145 12.85 12.10 1.32
C PHE A 145 12.07 10.89 1.84
N ILE A 146 11.08 10.45 1.06
CA ILE A 146 10.19 9.33 1.37
C ILE A 146 10.16 8.40 0.16
N GLU A 147 10.35 7.12 0.44
CA GLU A 147 10.33 6.03 -0.54
C GLU A 147 9.17 5.10 -0.23
N VAL A 148 8.28 4.89 -1.20
CA VAL A 148 7.07 4.08 -1.03
C VAL A 148 7.27 2.71 -1.66
N VAL A 149 7.62 1.75 -0.82
CA VAL A 149 7.94 0.36 -1.20
C VAL A 149 6.66 -0.46 -1.33
N GLY A 150 5.96 -0.29 -2.45
CA GLY A 150 4.72 -1.02 -2.75
C GLY A 150 4.89 -2.50 -3.15
N CYS A 151 6.12 -3.00 -3.20
CA CYS A 151 6.44 -4.33 -3.74
C CYS A 151 6.62 -5.43 -2.69
N CYS A 152 6.92 -5.08 -1.44
CA CYS A 152 7.14 -6.05 -0.36
C CYS A 152 6.98 -5.38 1.01
N ALA A 153 6.92 -6.20 2.05
CA ALA A 153 6.98 -5.74 3.44
C ALA A 153 8.43 -5.49 3.88
N ARG A 154 8.59 -5.04 5.11
CA ARG A 154 9.91 -4.83 5.76
C ARG A 154 10.80 -6.07 5.78
N ASP A 155 10.23 -7.27 5.72
CA ASP A 155 10.96 -8.54 5.62
C ASP A 155 11.58 -8.78 4.22
N ARG A 156 11.25 -7.92 3.24
CA ARG A 156 11.70 -7.96 1.85
C ARG A 156 11.37 -9.27 1.13
N VAL A 157 10.36 -10.00 1.59
CA VAL A 157 9.89 -11.21 0.92
C VAL A 157 9.05 -10.84 -0.29
N VAL A 158 9.43 -11.37 -1.46
CA VAL A 158 8.73 -11.17 -2.74
C VAL A 158 8.10 -12.48 -3.21
N ARG A 159 6.91 -12.39 -3.82
CA ARG A 159 6.09 -13.55 -4.23
C ARG A 159 6.00 -13.73 -5.74
N ASN A 160 6.40 -12.72 -6.52
CA ASN A 160 6.37 -12.78 -7.97
C ASN A 160 7.46 -11.92 -8.61
N ALA A 161 7.61 -12.05 -9.93
CA ALA A 161 8.66 -11.35 -10.68
C ALA A 161 8.49 -9.82 -10.70
N VAL A 162 7.25 -9.30 -10.56
CA VAL A 162 7.00 -7.86 -10.49
C VAL A 162 7.51 -7.32 -9.17
N GLU A 163 7.17 -7.97 -8.06
CA GLU A 163 7.63 -7.62 -6.72
C GLU A 163 9.15 -7.70 -6.63
N LYS A 164 9.77 -8.75 -7.19
CA LYS A 164 11.24 -8.89 -7.25
C LYS A 164 11.91 -7.72 -7.99
N ARG A 165 11.37 -7.30 -9.14
CA ARG A 165 11.92 -6.14 -9.87
C ARG A 165 11.74 -4.84 -9.08
N GLY A 166 10.62 -4.68 -8.38
CA GLY A 166 10.39 -3.54 -7.50
C GLY A 166 11.41 -3.47 -6.37
N LEU A 167 11.69 -4.60 -5.71
CA LEU A 167 12.68 -4.67 -4.64
C LEU A 167 14.09 -4.33 -5.15
N ILE A 168 14.50 -4.87 -6.31
CA ILE A 168 15.81 -4.55 -6.91
C ILE A 168 15.97 -3.04 -7.13
N ARG A 169 14.95 -2.36 -7.67
CA ARG A 169 14.99 -0.89 -7.86
C ARG A 169 15.05 -0.15 -6.52
N THR A 170 14.30 -0.63 -5.53
CA THR A 170 14.30 -0.06 -4.17
C THR A 170 15.70 -0.15 -3.56
N GLU A 171 16.35 -1.31 -3.64
CA GLU A 171 17.71 -1.52 -3.13
C GLU A 171 18.76 -0.66 -3.85
N GLN A 172 18.58 -0.44 -5.17
CA GLN A 172 19.44 0.49 -5.92
C GLN A 172 19.29 1.94 -5.40
N ARG A 173 18.05 2.39 -5.15
CA ARG A 173 17.80 3.72 -4.56
C ARG A 173 18.33 3.84 -3.14
N GLU A 174 18.15 2.81 -2.31
CA GLU A 174 18.70 2.78 -0.94
C GLU A 174 20.23 2.92 -0.93
N ARG A 175 20.94 2.20 -1.81
CA ARG A 175 22.41 2.34 -1.96
C ARG A 175 22.81 3.73 -2.43
N PHE A 176 22.01 4.33 -3.30
CA PHE A 176 22.25 5.71 -3.74
C PHE A 176 22.15 6.68 -2.56
N TYR A 177 21.07 6.59 -1.77
CA TYR A 177 20.90 7.39 -0.55
C TYR A 177 22.06 7.19 0.43
N GLU A 178 22.46 5.95 0.68
CA GLU A 178 23.59 5.61 1.56
C GLU A 178 24.90 6.25 1.08
N GLY A 179 25.19 6.17 -0.22
CA GLY A 179 26.36 6.80 -0.83
C GLY A 179 26.44 8.31 -0.67
N HIS A 180 25.29 8.98 -0.47
CA HIS A 180 25.18 10.42 -0.25
C HIS A 180 24.99 10.81 1.22
N GLY A 181 25.02 9.84 2.15
CA GLY A 181 24.78 10.09 3.57
C GLY A 181 23.36 10.59 3.86
N ILE A 182 22.40 10.30 2.99
CA ILE A 182 21.00 10.70 3.13
C ILE A 182 20.22 9.52 3.71
N GLN A 183 19.40 9.77 4.72
CA GLN A 183 18.51 8.76 5.30
C GLN A 183 17.05 9.02 4.92
N PRO A 184 16.49 8.32 3.92
CA PRO A 184 15.08 8.44 3.57
C PRO A 184 14.19 7.74 4.59
N THR A 185 12.89 8.08 4.60
CA THR A 185 11.88 7.24 5.24
C THR A 185 11.37 6.22 4.24
N MET A 186 11.63 4.94 4.50
CA MET A 186 11.06 3.83 3.74
C MET A 186 9.68 3.46 4.31
N ILE A 187 8.65 3.50 3.47
CA ILE A 187 7.28 3.08 3.81
C ILE A 187 6.98 1.79 3.05
N PHE A 188 6.82 0.68 3.76
CA PHE A 188 6.62 -0.64 3.17
C PHE A 188 5.14 -0.99 3.06
N VAL A 189 4.82 -2.00 2.24
CA VAL A 189 3.42 -2.38 1.97
C VAL A 189 2.68 -2.83 3.24
N ASP A 190 3.38 -3.34 4.26
CA ASP A 190 2.81 -3.73 5.55
C ASP A 190 2.41 -2.53 6.43
N ASP A 191 2.97 -1.35 6.19
CA ASP A 191 2.58 -0.13 6.91
C ASP A 191 1.15 0.29 6.58
N PHE A 192 0.69 0.01 5.37
CA PHE A 192 -0.68 0.29 4.94
C PHE A 192 -1.71 -0.54 5.72
N ALA A 193 -1.33 -1.64 6.37
CA ALA A 193 -2.27 -2.37 7.21
C ALA A 193 -2.67 -1.63 8.48
N ARG A 194 -1.94 -0.58 8.85
CA ARG A 194 -2.23 0.27 10.03
C ARG A 194 -2.38 1.74 9.60
N PRO A 195 -3.46 2.11 8.89
CA PRO A 195 -3.59 3.44 8.28
C PRO A 195 -3.49 4.61 9.26
N GLN A 196 -3.96 4.45 10.50
CA GLN A 196 -3.90 5.50 11.50
C GLN A 196 -2.47 5.77 11.98
N GLU A 197 -1.67 4.71 12.17
CA GLU A 197 -0.25 4.84 12.52
C GLU A 197 0.52 5.47 11.35
N LEU A 198 0.22 5.06 10.12
CA LEU A 198 0.83 5.61 8.92
C LEU A 198 0.48 7.10 8.72
N LYS A 199 -0.78 7.51 8.97
CA LYS A 199 -1.18 8.93 9.00
C LYS A 199 -0.40 9.73 10.06
N ALA A 200 -0.26 9.17 11.27
CA ALA A 200 0.50 9.80 12.33
C ALA A 200 1.99 9.94 11.95
N GLN A 201 2.57 8.93 11.29
CA GLN A 201 3.92 8.99 10.76
C GLN A 201 4.05 10.10 9.70
N CYS A 202 3.13 10.20 8.74
CA CYS A 202 3.11 11.27 7.75
C CYS A 202 3.10 12.66 8.42
N LYS A 203 2.27 12.85 9.44
CA LYS A 203 2.22 14.10 10.21
C LYS A 203 3.56 14.37 10.91
N ALA A 204 4.15 13.37 11.55
CA ALA A 204 5.45 13.51 12.23
C ALA A 204 6.59 13.87 11.27
N LEU A 205 6.54 13.42 10.01
CA LEU A 205 7.52 13.79 8.98
C LEU A 205 7.40 15.27 8.57
N ILE A 206 6.17 15.78 8.46
CA ILE A 206 5.91 17.21 8.21
C ILE A 206 6.44 18.06 9.37
N GLU A 207 6.17 17.64 10.62
CA GLU A 207 6.69 18.34 11.80
C GLU A 207 8.21 18.28 11.89
N ARG A 208 8.83 17.17 11.47
CA ARG A 208 10.28 17.03 11.43
C ARG A 208 10.91 18.03 10.46
N VAL A 209 10.44 18.12 9.21
CA VAL A 209 11.05 19.03 8.23
C VAL A 209 10.88 20.50 8.65
N LEU A 210 9.77 20.85 9.31
CA LEU A 210 9.58 22.17 9.91
C LEU A 210 10.63 22.48 10.97
N ARG A 211 10.85 21.56 11.93
CA ARG A 211 11.87 21.73 12.97
C ARG A 211 13.28 21.83 12.38
N ASP A 212 13.58 21.02 11.37
CA ASP A 212 14.89 21.07 10.71
C ASP A 212 15.11 22.42 10.00
N ALA A 213 14.06 22.99 9.39
CA ALA A 213 14.10 24.32 8.78
C ALA A 213 14.20 25.48 9.80
N GLU A 214 13.81 25.26 11.05
CA GLU A 214 13.96 26.23 12.14
C GLU A 214 15.33 26.13 12.82
N GLY A 215 15.83 24.91 13.04
CA GLY A 215 17.15 24.67 13.63
C GLY A 215 18.31 25.14 12.76
N ARG A 216 18.09 25.22 11.44
CA ARG A 216 19.03 25.80 10.46
C ARG A 216 19.04 27.34 10.43
N LYS A 217 18.18 28.01 11.21
CA LYS A 217 18.32 29.46 11.48
C LYS A 217 19.47 29.71 12.47
N LYS A 218 20.71 29.55 12.06
CA LYS A 218 21.87 30.22 12.70
C LYS A 218 22.76 30.79 11.59
N PRO A 219 23.30 32.00 11.80
CA PRO A 219 23.58 33.03 10.79
C PRO A 219 24.60 32.63 9.73
#